data_AF-A0A2P6Q2H5-F1
#
_entry.id   AF-A0A2P6Q2H5-F1
#
_cell.length_a   1.000
_cell.length_b   1.000
_cell.length_c   1.000
_cell.angle_alpha   90.00
_cell.angle_beta   90.00
_cell.angle_gamma   90.00
#
_symmetry.space_group_name_H-M   'P 1'
#
loop_
_entity.id
_entity.type
_entity.pdbx_description
1 polymer ?
#
loop_
_entity_poly.entity_id
_entity_poly.type
_entity_poly.pdbx_seq_one_letter_code
_entity_poly.pdbx_strand_id
1 'polypeptide(L)'
;MASLRGIGGRFLAEQVRATLTTCDKNPTVCKSKGSAGPNCCSKNCVNVTTDTNNCGRCGVKCKYSELCCNGVCVNPSVNGKHCGKCGNKCGKGSSCLYGLCSYAN
;
A
#
# COMPACT_ATOMS: atom_id res chain seq x y z
N MET A 1 5.37 -62.63 -12.23
CA MET A 1 6.67 -61.91 -12.09
C MET A 1 6.38 -60.42 -12.09
N ALA A 2 6.89 -59.73 -11.09
CA ALA A 2 6.48 -58.41 -10.63
C ALA A 2 6.97 -57.24 -11.50
N SER A 3 6.23 -56.13 -11.50
CA SER A 3 6.77 -54.75 -11.43
C SER A 3 5.61 -53.75 -11.30
N LEU A 4 5.16 -53.37 -10.09
CA LEU A 4 5.63 -52.25 -9.24
C LEU A 4 5.69 -50.86 -9.91
N ARG A 5 4.81 -50.00 -9.37
CA ARG A 5 5.03 -48.59 -8.98
C ARG A 5 4.86 -47.49 -10.03
N GLY A 6 3.87 -46.63 -9.76
CA GLY A 6 3.78 -45.30 -10.36
C GLY A 6 2.59 -44.42 -9.97
N ILE A 7 1.89 -44.64 -8.84
CA ILE A 7 0.87 -43.68 -8.36
C ILE A 7 1.58 -42.51 -7.68
N GLY A 8 2.28 -41.70 -8.47
CA GLY A 8 3.03 -40.54 -8.03
C GLY A 8 2.16 -39.28 -8.01
N GLY A 9 1.47 -39.06 -6.90
CA GLY A 9 1.52 -37.80 -6.14
C GLY A 9 1.20 -36.46 -6.81
N ARG A 10 0.34 -36.38 -7.83
CA ARG A 10 -0.09 -35.07 -8.39
C ARG A 10 -1.14 -34.37 -7.53
N PHE A 11 -1.76 -35.08 -6.59
CA PHE A 11 -2.83 -34.59 -5.71
C PHE A 11 -2.36 -33.76 -4.50
N LEU A 12 -1.13 -33.22 -4.52
CA LEU A 12 -0.63 -32.32 -3.46
C LEU A 12 -0.29 -30.91 -3.97
N ALA A 13 -0.37 -30.64 -5.28
CA ALA A 13 -0.05 -29.32 -5.84
C ALA A 13 -1.26 -28.38 -5.95
N GLU A 14 -2.47 -28.92 -5.88
CA GLU A 14 -3.72 -28.15 -6.00
C GLU A 14 -4.23 -27.64 -4.64
N GLN A 15 -3.98 -28.40 -3.55
CA GLN A 15 -4.41 -28.03 -2.19
C GLN A 15 -3.50 -26.99 -1.51
N VAL A 16 -2.19 -26.97 -1.83
CA VAL A 16 -1.21 -26.05 -1.20
C VAL A 16 -1.35 -24.62 -1.74
N ARG A 17 -1.78 -24.46 -3.00
CA ARG A 17 -2.00 -23.13 -3.61
C ARG A 17 -3.16 -22.37 -2.98
N ALA A 18 -4.21 -23.07 -2.54
CA ALA A 18 -5.36 -22.43 -1.91
C ALA A 18 -5.09 -21.93 -0.48
N THR A 19 -4.02 -22.39 0.18
CA THR A 19 -3.74 -22.10 1.60
C THR A 19 -2.61 -21.10 1.83
N LEU A 20 -1.78 -20.79 0.81
CA LEU A 20 -0.68 -19.81 0.83
C LEU A 20 -0.98 -18.52 0.03
N THR A 21 -2.25 -18.26 -0.26
CA THR A 21 -2.71 -17.13 -1.08
C THR A 21 -2.68 -15.79 -0.37
N THR A 22 -2.66 -15.78 0.96
CA THR A 22 -2.78 -14.56 1.76
C THR A 22 -1.45 -14.17 2.41
N CYS A 23 -1.23 -12.87 2.53
CA CYS A 23 0.06 -12.33 2.94
C CYS A 23 0.43 -12.60 4.41
N ASP A 24 -0.54 -12.96 5.25
CA ASP A 24 -0.34 -13.39 6.65
C ASP A 24 0.42 -14.71 6.74
N LYS A 25 0.27 -15.58 5.73
CA LYS A 25 0.97 -16.87 5.66
C LYS A 25 2.17 -16.82 4.73
N ASN A 26 2.10 -16.03 3.66
CA ASN A 26 3.21 -15.84 2.73
C ASN A 26 3.45 -14.33 2.45
N PRO A 27 4.24 -13.63 3.29
CA PRO A 27 4.50 -12.20 3.14
C PRO A 27 5.20 -11.81 1.83
N THR A 28 5.84 -12.77 1.15
CA THR A 28 6.56 -12.51 -0.11
C THR A 28 5.61 -12.11 -1.23
N VAL A 29 4.33 -12.50 -1.16
CA VAL A 29 3.30 -12.15 -2.14
C VAL A 29 3.15 -10.63 -2.28
N CYS A 30 3.32 -9.87 -1.19
CA CYS A 30 3.20 -8.41 -1.21
C CYS A 30 4.37 -7.71 -1.92
N LYS A 31 5.52 -8.38 -2.02
CA LYS A 31 6.70 -7.86 -2.71
C LYS A 31 6.71 -8.21 -4.21
N SER A 32 5.74 -9.01 -4.66
CA SER A 32 5.63 -9.39 -6.07
C SER A 32 5.23 -8.19 -6.94
N LYS A 33 5.70 -8.18 -8.20
CA LYS A 33 5.37 -7.13 -9.17
C LYS A 33 3.86 -7.17 -9.44
N GLY A 34 3.19 -6.03 -9.22
CA GLY A 34 1.73 -5.90 -9.37
C GLY A 34 0.93 -6.02 -8.07
N SER A 35 1.57 -6.32 -6.95
CA SER A 35 0.94 -6.17 -5.62
C SER A 35 0.59 -4.70 -5.34
N ALA A 36 -0.50 -4.47 -4.60
CA ALA A 36 -0.93 -3.14 -4.17
C ALA A 36 0.02 -2.47 -3.16
N GLY A 37 0.96 -3.23 -2.58
CA GLY A 37 2.05 -2.68 -1.80
C GLY A 37 2.81 -3.75 -1.02
N PRO A 38 3.92 -3.38 -0.37
CA PRO A 38 4.82 -4.33 0.28
C PRO A 38 4.36 -4.76 1.68
N ASN A 39 3.35 -4.09 2.26
CA ASN A 39 2.92 -4.33 3.64
C ASN A 39 1.72 -5.25 3.68
N CYS A 40 1.72 -6.23 4.57
CA CYS A 40 0.56 -7.07 4.82
C CYS A 40 -0.30 -6.48 5.94
N CYS A 41 -1.54 -6.11 5.64
CA CYS A 41 -2.54 -5.65 6.60
C CYS A 41 -3.81 -6.49 6.46
N SER A 42 -4.18 -7.23 7.51
CA SER A 42 -5.40 -8.05 7.54
C SER A 42 -5.57 -8.92 6.29
N LYS A 43 -4.54 -9.70 5.95
CA LYS A 43 -4.48 -10.62 4.78
C LYS A 43 -4.40 -9.94 3.40
N ASN A 44 -4.42 -8.60 3.35
CA ASN A 44 -4.31 -7.82 2.12
C ASN A 44 -2.96 -7.11 2.04
N CYS A 45 -2.41 -7.04 0.83
CA CYS A 45 -1.22 -6.24 0.57
C CYS A 45 -1.62 -4.78 0.36
N VAL A 46 -0.97 -3.88 1.08
CA VAL A 46 -1.21 -2.44 1.01
C VAL A 46 0.12 -1.70 1.00
N ASN A 47 0.08 -0.44 0.57
CA ASN A 47 1.23 0.44 0.68
C ASN A 47 0.97 1.45 1.80
N VAL A 48 1.60 1.26 2.96
CA VAL A 48 1.41 2.16 4.11
C VAL A 48 1.91 3.58 3.86
N THR A 49 2.65 3.81 2.78
CA THR A 49 3.16 5.15 2.43
C THR A 49 2.17 5.99 1.64
N THR A 50 1.14 5.37 1.05
CA THR A 50 0.18 6.01 0.13
C THR A 50 -1.28 5.67 0.42
N ASP A 51 -1.55 4.55 1.10
CA ASP A 51 -2.90 4.13 1.45
C ASP A 51 -3.45 4.98 2.60
N THR A 52 -4.55 5.70 2.35
CA THR A 52 -5.21 6.57 3.32
C THR A 52 -5.89 5.82 4.46
N ASN A 53 -6.12 4.51 4.34
CA ASN A 53 -6.68 3.67 5.39
C ASN A 53 -5.61 2.90 6.19
N ASN A 54 -4.35 2.94 5.75
CA ASN A 54 -3.23 2.23 6.37
C ASN A 54 -1.98 3.11 6.44
N CYS A 55 -2.14 4.41 6.68
CA CYS A 55 -1.07 5.39 6.56
C CYS A 55 -0.05 5.28 7.70
N GLY A 56 1.20 4.99 7.36
CA GLY A 56 2.32 4.78 8.28
C GLY A 56 2.30 3.43 9.00
N ARG A 57 1.10 2.85 9.22
CA ARG A 57 0.90 1.50 9.77
C ARG A 57 -0.51 1.00 9.44
N CYS A 58 -0.71 -0.32 9.53
CA CYS A 58 -2.01 -0.95 9.30
C CYS A 58 -3.10 -0.35 10.20
N GLY A 59 -4.27 -0.08 9.62
CA GLY A 59 -5.46 0.43 10.33
C GLY A 59 -5.42 1.91 10.72
N VAL A 60 -4.32 2.63 10.45
CA VAL A 60 -4.28 4.08 10.66
C VAL A 60 -4.91 4.78 9.47
N LYS A 61 -6.09 5.35 9.70
CA LYS A 61 -6.85 6.08 8.70
C LYS A 61 -6.61 7.59 8.81
N CYS A 62 -6.29 8.23 7.70
CA CYS A 62 -6.22 9.68 7.62
C CYS A 62 -7.62 10.31 7.73
N LYS A 63 -7.69 11.54 8.22
CA LYS A 63 -8.96 12.26 8.35
C LYS A 63 -9.54 12.57 6.97
N TYR A 64 -10.82 12.93 6.95
CA TYR A 64 -11.45 13.44 5.73
C TYR A 64 -10.64 14.63 5.19
N SER A 65 -10.45 14.67 3.86
CA SER A 65 -9.60 15.62 3.12
C SER A 65 -8.08 15.48 3.28
N GLU A 66 -7.57 14.54 4.08
CA GLU A 66 -6.12 14.27 4.16
C GLU A 66 -5.66 13.20 3.16
N LEU A 67 -4.41 13.33 2.72
CA LEU A 67 -3.72 12.34 1.91
C LEU A 67 -2.67 11.62 2.74
N CYS A 68 -2.40 10.35 2.43
CA CYS A 68 -1.24 9.67 2.97
C CYS A 68 -0.02 9.98 2.09
N CYS A 69 0.90 10.78 2.60
CA CYS A 69 2.13 11.14 1.91
C CYS A 69 3.32 10.64 2.71
N ASN A 70 4.07 9.67 2.14
CA ASN A 70 5.25 9.08 2.78
C ASN A 70 4.94 8.49 4.17
N GLY A 71 3.74 7.94 4.34
CA GLY A 71 3.29 7.33 5.61
C GLY A 71 2.83 8.33 6.66
N VAL A 72 2.60 9.59 6.27
CA VAL A 72 2.06 10.63 7.15
C VAL A 72 0.80 11.21 6.52
N CYS A 73 -0.25 11.35 7.34
CA CYS A 73 -1.46 12.05 6.92
C CYS A 73 -1.20 13.55 6.84
N VAL A 74 -1.45 14.14 5.68
CA VAL A 74 -1.24 15.57 5.42
C VAL A 74 -2.48 16.16 4.77
N ASN A 75 -2.84 17.37 5.17
CA ASN A 75 -3.91 18.11 4.50
C ASN A 75 -3.31 18.86 3.28
N PRO A 76 -3.60 18.44 2.04
CA PRO A 76 -3.05 19.07 0.86
C PRO A 76 -3.61 20.46 0.58
N SER A 77 -4.68 20.88 1.26
CA SER A 77 -5.30 22.19 1.04
C SER A 77 -4.52 23.34 1.67
N VAL A 78 -3.69 23.05 2.68
CA VAL A 78 -2.96 24.05 3.46
C VAL A 78 -1.48 23.71 3.67
N ASN A 79 -1.07 22.47 3.40
CA ASN A 79 0.32 22.07 3.59
C ASN A 79 1.20 22.55 2.42
N GLY A 80 2.04 23.56 2.67
CA GLY A 80 2.96 24.12 1.68
C GLY A 80 4.00 23.15 1.11
N LYS A 81 4.21 21.96 1.71
CA LYS A 81 5.08 20.89 1.18
C LYS A 81 4.33 19.84 0.36
N HIS A 82 2.99 19.80 0.46
CA HIS A 82 2.12 18.79 -0.16
C HIS A 82 0.87 19.44 -0.77
N CYS A 83 1.02 20.61 -1.38
CA CYS A 83 -0.12 21.44 -1.78
C CYS A 83 -0.87 20.81 -2.97
N GLY A 84 -2.14 20.47 -2.81
CA GLY A 84 -2.96 19.78 -3.81
C GLY A 84 -2.62 18.29 -4.02
N LYS A 85 -1.35 17.90 -3.87
CA LYS A 85 -0.87 16.51 -3.96
C LYS A 85 0.40 16.28 -3.14
N CYS A 86 0.70 15.03 -2.84
CA CYS A 86 1.93 14.65 -2.15
C CYS A 86 3.19 15.19 -2.85
N GLY A 87 4.09 15.81 -2.08
CA GLY A 87 5.39 16.29 -2.57
C GLY A 87 5.33 17.57 -3.40
N ASN A 88 4.16 18.15 -3.62
CA ASN A 88 4.04 19.42 -4.33
C ASN A 88 4.34 20.59 -3.37
N LYS A 89 5.61 20.95 -3.29
CA LYS A 89 6.06 22.08 -2.48
C LYS A 89 5.84 23.39 -3.23
N CYS A 90 5.22 24.37 -2.57
CA CYS A 90 5.11 25.71 -3.11
C CYS A 90 6.48 26.43 -3.14
N GLY A 91 6.64 27.34 -4.11
CA GLY A 91 7.85 28.15 -4.25
C GLY A 91 8.14 29.02 -3.03
N LYS A 92 9.36 29.55 -2.94
CA LYS A 92 9.72 30.49 -1.85
C LYS A 92 8.77 31.69 -1.89
N GLY A 93 8.18 32.03 -0.75
CA GLY A 93 7.22 33.15 -0.62
C GLY A 93 5.77 32.79 -0.97
N SER A 94 5.50 31.61 -1.54
CA SER A 94 4.14 31.17 -1.86
C SER A 94 3.51 30.37 -0.71
N SER A 95 2.23 30.59 -0.46
CA SER A 95 1.42 29.82 0.51
C SER A 95 0.55 28.79 -0.21
N CYS A 96 0.15 27.74 0.52
CA CYS A 96 -0.84 26.79 0.02
C CYS A 96 -2.23 27.23 0.50
N LEU A 97 -3.11 27.56 -0.44
CA LEU A 97 -4.48 27.99 -0.19
C LEU A 97 -5.42 27.14 -1.03
N TYR A 98 -6.35 26.44 -0.36
CA TYR A 98 -7.33 25.56 -1.00
C TYR A 98 -6.74 24.52 -1.94
N GLY A 99 -5.48 24.10 -1.71
CA GLY A 99 -4.78 23.10 -2.52
C GLY A 99 -4.04 23.68 -3.72
N LEU A 100 -3.92 25.00 -3.82
CA LEU A 100 -3.20 25.71 -4.86
C LEU A 100 -2.09 26.56 -4.23
N CYS A 101 -0.93 26.60 -4.88
CA CYS A 101 0.14 27.50 -4.48
C CYS A 101 -0.22 28.91 -4.94
N SER A 102 -0.55 29.78 -3.98
CA SER A 102 -0.80 31.20 -4.23
C SER A 102 0.49 32.00 -4.07
N TYR A 103 0.69 32.98 -4.96
CA TYR A 103 1.79 33.94 -4.91
C TYR A 103 1.45 35.21 -4.11
N ALA A 104 0.17 35.44 -3.80
CA ALA A 104 -0.28 36.63 -3.08
C ALA A 104 -0.57 36.29 -1.61
N ASN A 105 0.14 36.96 -0.71
CA ASN A 105 -0.28 37.31 0.65
C ASN A 105 -0.11 38.82 0.82
#